data_AF-K1SMV1-F1
#
_entry.id   AF-K1SMV1-F1
#
_cell.length_a   1.000
_cell.length_b   1.000
_cell.length_c   1.000
_cell.angle_alpha   90.00
_cell.angle_beta   90.00
_cell.angle_gamma   90.00
#
_symmetry.space_group_name_H-M   'P 1'
#
loop_
_entity.id
_entity.type
_entity.pdbx_description
1 polymer ?
#
loop_
_entity_poly.entity_id
_entity_poly.type
_entity_poly.pdbx_seq_one_letter_code
_entity_poly.pdbx_strand_id
1 'polypeptide(L)'
;LGAVLFPLGTLTSSFVPQSSPWLLYVTFSFLQGLGNGLAYTVATYVSTGWYPDKRGLVSGLCMAFTGGSSAFLAPICSKLVQSTGIISTLRIVGLVSLVVCVVCALGVRQAPVGYTPAGFAGSASSAETQLESYNVRRALKTRPIWHLIVCTAFFPTMYMIMFPRFSVYMTDAGFTLSAATLGVSIYFIANTLSRLFLGALCDKISYKHVYGICGVLCILSAICLIAAHSLFMFYLGYALL
;
A
#
# COMPACT_ATOMS: atom_id res chain seq x y z
N LEU A 1 5.15 16.59 -9.41
CA LEU A 1 3.91 16.99 -8.68
C LEU A 1 3.70 16.14 -7.43
N GLY A 2 3.40 14.84 -7.54
CA GLY A 2 3.15 13.98 -6.36
C GLY A 2 4.29 13.98 -5.33
N ALA A 3 5.53 13.89 -5.80
CA ALA A 3 6.76 13.93 -4.98
C ALA A 3 6.95 15.23 -4.16
N VAL A 4 6.24 16.30 -4.51
CA VAL A 4 6.31 17.60 -3.82
C VAL A 4 5.05 17.81 -2.97
N LEU A 5 3.88 17.45 -3.48
CA LEU A 5 2.60 17.60 -2.76
C LEU A 5 2.52 16.76 -1.49
N PHE A 6 3.02 15.52 -1.52
CA PHE A 6 3.02 14.64 -0.34
C PHE A 6 3.81 15.25 0.84
N PRO A 7 5.10 15.58 0.69
CA PRO A 7 5.89 16.16 1.77
C PRO A 7 5.48 17.59 2.12
N LEU A 8 4.98 18.38 1.17
CA LEU A 8 4.38 19.69 1.48
C LEU A 8 3.14 19.57 2.36
N GLY A 9 2.31 18.54 2.16
CA GLY A 9 1.18 18.26 3.04
C GLY A 9 1.66 18.04 4.49
N THR A 10 2.68 17.20 4.68
CA THR A 10 3.26 16.92 6.00
C THR A 10 3.93 18.14 6.62
N LEU A 11 4.65 18.94 5.84
CA LEU A 11 5.28 20.19 6.29
C LEU A 11 4.26 21.24 6.70
N THR A 12 3.24 21.47 5.88
CA THR A 12 2.19 22.48 6.14
C THR A 12 1.34 22.09 7.34
N SER A 13 1.14 20.80 7.61
CA SER A 13 0.49 20.33 8.85
C SER A 13 1.23 20.77 10.13
N SER A 14 2.54 21.02 10.08
CA SER A 14 3.29 21.52 11.23
C SER A 14 3.05 23.00 11.56
N PHE A 15 2.43 23.75 10.65
CA PHE A 15 2.12 25.17 10.83
C PHE A 15 0.64 25.42 11.17
N VAL A 16 -0.15 24.35 11.35
CA VAL A 16 -1.57 24.47 11.68
C VAL A 16 -1.74 25.00 13.10
N PRO A 17 -2.44 26.15 13.30
CA PRO A 17 -2.72 26.69 14.62
C PRO A 17 -3.69 25.78 15.40
N GLN A 18 -3.49 25.68 16.72
CA GLN A 18 -4.43 24.96 17.61
C GLN A 18 -5.86 25.53 17.57
N SER A 19 -6.02 26.81 17.21
CA SER A 19 -7.33 27.46 17.05
C SER A 19 -8.11 27.00 15.81
N SER A 20 -7.49 26.27 14.88
CA SER A 20 -8.13 25.84 13.63
C SER A 20 -7.70 24.42 13.23
N PRO A 21 -8.10 23.39 14.00
CA PRO A 21 -7.73 22.00 13.72
C PRO A 21 -8.28 21.48 12.40
N TRP A 22 -9.34 22.08 11.87
CA TRP A 22 -9.94 21.70 10.58
C TRP A 22 -8.94 21.78 9.41
N LEU A 23 -7.92 22.64 9.50
CA LEU A 23 -6.86 22.76 8.50
C LEU A 23 -6.02 21.48 8.37
N LEU A 24 -6.04 20.59 9.37
CA LEU A 24 -5.41 19.27 9.26
C LEU A 24 -6.12 18.39 8.22
N TYR A 25 -7.43 18.51 8.03
CA TYR A 25 -8.13 17.77 6.98
C TYR A 25 -7.64 18.17 5.58
N VAL A 26 -7.29 19.45 5.39
CA VAL A 26 -6.75 19.93 4.11
C VAL A 26 -5.27 19.59 3.96
N THR A 27 -4.46 19.91 4.96
CA THR A 27 -3.00 19.74 4.88
C THR A 27 -2.58 18.28 5.00
N PHE A 28 -3.10 17.56 5.99
CA PHE A 28 -2.72 16.19 6.27
C PHE A 28 -3.50 15.18 5.44
N SER A 29 -4.82 15.34 5.26
CA SER A 29 -5.60 14.35 4.52
C SER A 29 -5.64 14.65 3.02
N PHE A 30 -6.04 15.85 2.61
CA PHE A 30 -6.22 16.17 1.19
C PHE A 30 -4.89 16.28 0.43
N LEU A 31 -3.96 17.14 0.87
CA LEU A 31 -2.68 17.32 0.15
C LEU A 31 -1.81 16.06 0.17
N GLN A 32 -1.70 15.40 1.33
CA GLN A 32 -0.94 14.15 1.44
C GLN A 32 -1.59 13.03 0.61
N GLY A 33 -2.91 12.90 0.64
CA GLY A 33 -3.65 11.89 -0.14
C GLY A 33 -3.49 12.11 -1.65
N LEU A 34 -3.61 13.35 -2.12
CA LEU A 34 -3.39 13.71 -3.52
C LEU A 34 -1.94 13.44 -3.95
N GLY A 35 -0.98 13.84 -3.12
CA GLY A 35 0.44 13.61 -3.35
C GLY A 35 0.77 12.12 -3.44
N ASN A 36 0.25 11.32 -2.50
CA ASN A 36 0.42 9.87 -2.48
C ASN A 36 -0.20 9.21 -3.72
N GLY A 37 -1.43 9.55 -4.09
CA GLY A 37 -2.10 8.99 -5.26
C GLY A 37 -1.33 9.24 -6.57
N LEU A 38 -0.82 10.46 -6.76
CA LEU A 38 -0.03 10.82 -7.93
C LEU A 38 1.35 10.13 -7.94
N ALA A 39 2.06 10.14 -6.82
CA ALA A 39 3.40 9.56 -6.74
C ALA A 39 3.36 8.03 -6.86
N TYR A 40 2.45 7.38 -6.13
CA TYR A 40 2.31 5.92 -6.07
C TYR A 40 1.94 5.32 -7.43
N THR A 41 0.95 5.92 -8.10
CA THR A 41 0.46 5.42 -9.40
C THR A 41 1.56 5.48 -10.45
N VAL A 42 2.28 6.61 -10.52
CA VAL A 42 3.37 6.81 -11.48
C VAL A 42 4.56 5.88 -11.18
N ALA A 43 4.98 5.79 -9.91
CA ALA A 43 6.08 4.93 -9.52
C ALA A 43 5.81 3.45 -9.85
N THR A 44 4.60 2.97 -9.56
CA THR A 44 4.19 1.59 -9.86
C THR A 44 4.11 1.34 -11.36
N TYR A 45 3.55 2.28 -12.13
CA TYR A 45 3.44 2.16 -13.59
C TYR A 45 4.82 2.13 -14.26
N VAL A 46 5.73 3.04 -13.88
CA VAL A 46 7.08 3.07 -14.45
C VAL A 46 7.83 1.79 -14.10
N SER A 47 7.79 1.34 -12.84
CA SER A 47 8.51 0.16 -12.38
C SER A 47 8.05 -1.12 -13.09
N THR A 48 6.74 -1.31 -13.24
CA THR A 48 6.17 -2.46 -13.97
C THR A 48 6.40 -2.39 -15.48
N GLY A 49 6.63 -1.20 -16.04
CA GLY A 49 7.00 -1.00 -17.43
C GLY A 49 8.40 -1.51 -17.79
N TRP A 50 9.35 -1.43 -16.86
CA TRP A 50 10.73 -1.91 -17.06
C TRP A 50 10.85 -3.44 -17.02
N TYR A 51 9.90 -4.13 -16.40
CA TYR A 51 9.92 -5.59 -16.22
C TYR A 51 8.59 -6.21 -16.71
N PRO A 52 8.38 -6.28 -18.04
CA PRO A 52 7.15 -6.81 -18.60
C PRO A 52 6.98 -8.33 -18.35
N ASP A 53 8.06 -9.04 -18.04
CA ASP A 53 8.12 -10.47 -17.74
C ASP A 53 7.68 -10.82 -16.31
N LYS A 54 7.78 -9.87 -15.37
CA LYS A 54 7.55 -10.08 -13.93
C LYS A 54 6.77 -8.92 -13.28
N ARG A 55 5.69 -8.50 -13.94
CA ARG A 55 4.90 -7.30 -13.55
C ARG A 55 4.31 -7.44 -12.15
N GLY A 56 3.76 -8.60 -11.84
CA GLY A 56 3.20 -8.97 -10.54
C GLY A 56 4.25 -8.93 -9.44
N LEU A 57 5.41 -9.54 -9.64
CA LEU A 57 6.51 -9.52 -8.68
C LEU A 57 7.04 -8.11 -8.43
N VAL A 58 7.23 -7.30 -9.48
CA VAL A 58 7.72 -5.92 -9.34
C VAL A 58 6.71 -5.02 -8.62
N SER A 59 5.43 -5.12 -8.97
CA SER A 59 4.37 -4.40 -8.24
C SER A 59 4.26 -4.87 -6.79
N GLY A 60 4.33 -6.18 -6.54
CA GLY A 60 4.35 -6.78 -5.20
C GLY A 60 5.55 -6.33 -4.37
N LEU A 61 6.73 -6.21 -4.98
CA LEU A 61 7.94 -5.70 -4.34
C LEU A 61 7.80 -4.21 -3.97
N CYS A 62 7.26 -3.38 -4.86
CA CYS A 62 6.96 -1.97 -4.56
C CYS A 62 6.01 -1.84 -3.36
N MET A 63 4.97 -2.68 -3.33
CA MET A 63 4.04 -2.72 -2.21
C MET A 63 4.69 -3.28 -0.94
N ALA A 64 5.55 -4.29 -1.03
CA ALA A 64 6.27 -4.85 0.10
C ALA A 64 7.18 -3.81 0.76
N PHE A 65 7.89 -2.99 -0.03
CA PHE A 65 8.67 -1.87 0.51
C PHE A 65 7.80 -0.83 1.23
N THR A 66 6.58 -0.58 0.75
CA THR A 66 5.63 0.34 1.42
C THR A 66 5.19 -0.21 2.79
N GLY A 67 4.95 -1.52 2.89
CA GLY A 67 4.63 -2.19 4.16
C GLY A 67 5.83 -2.21 5.10
N GLY A 68 6.99 -2.62 4.58
CA GLY A 68 8.24 -2.71 5.32
C GLY A 68 8.73 -1.35 5.84
N SER A 69 8.62 -0.28 5.05
CA SER A 69 9.05 1.07 5.47
C SER A 69 8.31 1.54 6.72
N SER A 70 7.04 1.15 6.88
CA SER A 70 6.23 1.50 8.05
C SER A 70 6.78 0.88 9.33
N ALA A 71 7.28 -0.37 9.27
CA ALA A 71 7.87 -1.05 10.42
C ALA A 71 9.17 -0.38 10.91
N PHE A 72 9.98 0.16 9.99
CA PHE A 72 11.21 0.88 10.34
C PHE A 72 10.96 2.33 10.75
N LEU A 73 10.05 3.05 10.07
CA LEU A 73 9.77 4.45 10.33
C LEU A 73 8.96 4.67 11.61
N ALA A 74 8.02 3.77 11.96
CA ALA A 74 7.19 3.90 13.14
C ALA A 74 7.98 4.12 14.46
N PRO A 75 8.97 3.29 14.83
CA PRO A 75 9.75 3.49 16.05
C PRO A 75 10.62 4.75 16.01
N ILE A 76 11.17 5.10 14.84
CA ILE A 76 11.98 6.31 14.67
C ILE A 76 11.12 7.56 14.88
N CYS A 77 9.96 7.61 14.24
CA CYS A 77 9.00 8.69 14.41
C CYS A 77 8.51 8.78 15.85
N SER A 78 8.23 7.65 16.51
CA SER A 78 7.81 7.62 17.92
C SER A 78 8.87 8.22 18.86
N LYS A 79 10.15 7.84 18.70
CA LYS A 79 11.26 8.43 19.46
C LYS A 79 11.44 9.92 19.17
N LEU A 80 11.25 10.35 17.93
CA LEU A 80 11.37 11.74 17.53
C LEU A 80 10.24 12.60 18.12
N VAL A 81 9.01 12.07 18.15
CA VAL A 81 7.85 12.71 18.78
C VAL A 81 8.08 12.87 20.29
N GLN A 82 8.61 11.83 20.97
CA GLN A 82 8.87 11.88 22.41
C GLN A 82 9.96 12.90 22.78
N SER A 83 10.97 13.09 21.93
CA SER A 83 12.11 13.97 22.21
C SER A 83 11.90 15.43 21.80
N THR A 84 11.28 15.67 20.64
CA THR A 84 11.20 17.01 20.02
C THR A 84 9.78 17.55 19.88
N GLY A 85 8.77 16.74 20.22
CA GLY A 85 7.36 17.05 20.06
C GLY A 85 6.85 16.80 18.64
N ILE A 86 5.52 16.74 18.51
CA ILE A 86 4.81 16.39 17.26
C ILE A 86 5.09 17.42 16.15
N ILE A 87 5.06 18.72 16.47
CA ILE A 87 5.22 19.80 15.48
C ILE A 87 6.61 19.75 14.84
N SER A 88 7.67 19.64 15.66
CA SER A 88 9.05 19.53 15.18
C SER A 88 9.26 18.25 14.38
N THR A 89 8.65 17.14 14.82
CA THR A 89 8.71 15.87 14.10
C THR A 89 8.08 15.97 12.71
N LEU A 90 6.90 16.60 12.58
CA LEU A 90 6.26 16.83 11.28
C LEU A 90 7.13 17.67 10.34
N ARG A 91 7.85 18.67 10.87
CA ARG A 91 8.81 19.47 10.07
C ARG A 91 9.97 18.62 9.57
N ILE A 92 10.61 17.86 10.47
CA ILE A 92 11.76 17.02 10.13
C ILE A 92 11.35 15.96 9.09
N VAL A 93 10.28 15.22 9.35
CA VAL A 93 9.78 14.17 8.46
C VAL A 93 9.35 14.76 7.12
N GLY A 94 8.65 15.89 7.12
CA GLY A 94 8.24 16.58 5.89
C GLY A 94 9.42 17.06 5.05
N LEU A 95 10.48 17.60 5.68
CA LEU A 95 11.66 18.08 4.96
C LEU A 95 12.50 16.92 4.41
N VAL A 96 12.73 15.88 5.22
CA VAL A 96 13.47 14.69 4.80
C VAL A 96 12.73 13.97 3.67
N SER A 97 11.42 13.80 3.79
CA SER A 97 10.61 13.20 2.72
C SER A 97 10.59 14.07 1.46
N LEU A 98 10.62 15.40 1.56
CA LEU A 98 10.76 16.28 0.40
C LEU A 98 12.06 16.01 -0.37
N VAL A 99 13.20 15.99 0.34
CA VAL A 99 14.50 15.75 -0.28
C VAL A 99 14.53 14.37 -0.92
N VAL A 100 14.13 13.33 -0.20
CA VAL A 100 14.12 11.94 -0.71
C VAL A 100 13.20 11.80 -1.92
N CYS A 101 11.96 12.30 -1.84
CA CYS A 101 11.01 12.19 -2.94
C CYS A 101 11.45 12.96 -4.18
N VAL A 102 12.05 14.14 -4.03
CA VAL A 102 12.58 14.92 -5.17
C VAL A 102 13.77 14.20 -5.80
N VAL A 103 14.73 13.73 -5.00
CA VAL A 103 15.89 12.98 -5.50
C VAL A 103 15.45 11.71 -6.24
N CYS A 104 14.53 10.95 -5.67
CA CYS A 104 13.97 9.77 -6.32
C CYS A 104 13.25 10.14 -7.62
N ALA A 105 12.46 11.22 -7.63
CA ALA A 105 11.74 11.66 -8.82
C ALA A 105 12.66 12.06 -9.98
N LEU A 106 13.86 12.60 -9.70
CA LEU A 106 14.87 12.89 -10.72
C LEU A 106 15.43 11.61 -11.38
N GLY A 107 15.43 10.49 -10.65
CA GLY A 107 15.88 9.19 -11.15
C GLY A 107 14.80 8.40 -11.90
N VAL A 108 13.52 8.75 -11.78
CA VAL A 108 12.43 8.03 -12.44
C VAL A 108 12.47 8.31 -13.94
N ARG A 109 12.69 7.26 -14.74
CA ARG A 109 12.60 7.30 -16.21
C ARG A 109 11.60 6.27 -16.71
N GLN A 110 10.77 6.66 -17.67
CA GLN A 110 9.83 5.76 -18.31
C GLN A 110 10.59 4.78 -19.23
N ALA A 111 10.19 3.51 -19.22
CA ALA A 111 10.71 2.52 -20.16
C ALA A 111 10.34 2.89 -21.61
N PRO A 112 11.23 2.72 -22.60
CA PRO A 112 10.91 2.94 -24.00
C PRO A 112 9.70 2.13 -24.48
N VAL A 113 8.95 2.67 -25.44
CA VAL A 113 7.86 1.95 -26.11
C VAL A 113 8.45 0.71 -26.80
N GLY A 114 7.91 -0.48 -26.50
CA GLY A 114 8.41 -1.76 -27.00
C GLY A 114 9.62 -2.36 -26.25
N TYR A 115 10.01 -1.85 -25.08
CA TYR A 115 11.13 -2.41 -24.32
C TYR A 115 10.89 -3.86 -23.91
N THR A 116 11.77 -4.76 -24.33
CA THR A 116 11.84 -6.15 -23.88
C THR A 116 13.18 -6.38 -23.15
N PRO A 117 13.17 -7.00 -21.95
CA PRO A 117 14.39 -7.28 -21.23
C PRO A 117 15.25 -8.30 -21.99
N ALA A 118 16.58 -8.16 -21.90
CA ALA A 118 17.53 -9.04 -22.56
C ALA A 118 17.31 -10.51 -22.14
N GLY A 119 17.05 -11.39 -23.12
CA GLY A 119 16.75 -12.81 -22.90
C GLY A 119 15.25 -13.15 -22.87
N PHE A 120 14.35 -12.16 -22.94
CA PHE A 120 12.92 -12.40 -23.10
C PHE A 120 12.58 -12.45 -24.60
N ALA A 121 12.59 -13.65 -25.18
CA ALA A 121 12.00 -13.90 -26.48
C ALA A 121 10.48 -13.81 -26.33
N GLY A 122 9.92 -12.62 -26.55
CA GLY A 122 8.47 -12.45 -26.57
C GLY A 122 7.87 -13.45 -27.55
N SER A 123 6.97 -14.31 -27.08
CA SER A 123 6.08 -15.06 -27.98
C SER A 123 5.50 -14.06 -28.98
N ALA A 124 5.57 -14.34 -30.28
CA ALA A 124 5.16 -13.44 -31.36
C ALA A 124 3.68 -12.97 -31.30
N SER A 125 2.92 -13.41 -30.29
CA SER A 125 1.60 -12.91 -29.90
C SER A 125 1.63 -11.64 -29.03
N SER A 126 2.80 -11.13 -28.65
CA SER A 126 2.95 -10.14 -27.57
C SER A 126 3.14 -8.68 -28.05
N ALA A 127 2.85 -8.35 -29.31
CA ALA A 127 2.74 -6.95 -29.75
C ALA A 127 1.64 -6.17 -28.99
N GLU A 128 0.67 -6.87 -28.38
CA GLU A 128 -0.38 -6.33 -27.51
C GLU A 128 0.05 -6.17 -26.03
N THR A 129 1.32 -6.47 -25.69
CA THR A 129 1.76 -6.56 -24.28
C THR A 129 2.06 -5.20 -23.66
N GLN A 130 2.31 -4.17 -24.47
CA GLN A 130 2.08 -2.81 -24.01
C GLN A 130 0.59 -2.59 -24.11
N LEU A 131 -0.07 -2.51 -22.94
CA LEU A 131 -1.47 -2.11 -22.77
C LEU A 131 -1.87 -1.26 -23.96
N GLU A 132 -2.64 -1.81 -24.88
CA GLU A 132 -3.34 -0.96 -25.84
C GLU A 132 -4.10 0.01 -24.94
N SER A 133 -3.68 1.28 -24.93
CA SER A 133 -4.11 2.22 -23.91
C SER A 133 -5.56 2.53 -24.21
N TYR A 134 -6.46 1.68 -23.72
CA TYR A 134 -7.89 1.83 -23.92
C TYR A 134 -8.24 3.23 -23.45
N ASN A 135 -8.85 4.01 -24.32
CA ASN A 135 -9.41 5.27 -23.92
C ASN A 135 -10.33 5.00 -22.71
N VAL A 136 -10.22 5.81 -21.65
CA VAL A 136 -10.95 5.65 -20.38
C VAL A 136 -12.44 5.40 -20.63
N ARG A 137 -13.02 6.07 -21.63
CA ARG A 137 -14.43 5.92 -22.01
C ARG A 137 -14.77 4.54 -22.60
N ARG A 138 -13.82 3.87 -23.26
CA ARG A 138 -13.96 2.48 -23.71
C ARG A 138 -13.72 1.51 -22.56
N ALA A 139 -12.72 1.76 -21.70
CA ALA A 139 -12.45 0.92 -20.53
C ALA A 139 -13.65 0.84 -19.57
N LEU A 140 -14.35 1.95 -19.33
CA LEU A 140 -15.55 1.99 -18.48
C LEU A 140 -16.74 1.19 -19.02
N LYS A 141 -16.78 0.91 -20.34
CA LYS A 141 -17.82 0.07 -20.96
C LYS A 141 -17.51 -1.42 -20.86
N THR A 142 -16.30 -1.77 -20.45
CA THR A 142 -15.81 -3.15 -20.41
C THR A 142 -16.19 -3.82 -19.08
N ARG A 143 -16.94 -4.93 -19.12
CA ARG A 143 -17.38 -5.67 -17.91
C ARG A 143 -16.26 -5.99 -16.91
N PRO A 144 -15.04 -6.40 -17.33
CA PRO A 144 -13.90 -6.58 -16.43
C PRO A 144 -13.59 -5.43 -15.47
N ILE A 145 -13.74 -4.16 -15.89
CA ILE A 145 -13.42 -3.01 -15.02
C ILE A 145 -14.37 -2.96 -13.82
N TRP A 146 -15.66 -3.29 -14.02
CA TRP A 146 -16.67 -3.26 -12.98
C TRP A 146 -16.47 -4.38 -11.97
N HIS A 147 -16.07 -5.58 -12.42
CA HIS A 147 -15.66 -6.64 -11.51
C HIS A 147 -14.45 -6.24 -10.67
N LEU A 148 -13.44 -5.60 -11.28
CA LEU A 148 -12.28 -5.10 -10.54
C LEU A 148 -12.68 -4.01 -9.54
N ILE A 149 -13.54 -3.07 -9.93
CA ILE A 149 -14.06 -2.02 -9.02
C ILE A 149 -14.79 -2.64 -7.83
N VAL A 150 -15.72 -3.57 -8.06
CA VAL A 150 -16.47 -4.22 -6.98
C VAL A 150 -15.54 -5.00 -6.05
N CYS A 151 -14.62 -5.82 -6.60
CA CYS A 151 -13.67 -6.56 -5.79
C CYS A 151 -12.74 -5.64 -5.00
N THR A 152 -12.20 -4.59 -5.62
CA THR A 152 -11.34 -3.60 -4.95
C THR A 152 -12.09 -2.69 -3.99
N ALA A 153 -13.41 -2.56 -4.09
CA ALA A 153 -14.21 -1.86 -3.10
C ALA A 153 -14.48 -2.73 -1.86
N PHE A 154 -14.80 -4.02 -2.04
CA PHE A 154 -15.18 -4.89 -0.92
C PHE A 154 -13.99 -5.45 -0.13
N PHE A 155 -12.98 -6.01 -0.81
CA PHE A 155 -11.89 -6.72 -0.11
C PHE A 155 -10.98 -5.81 0.73
N PRO A 156 -10.50 -4.66 0.22
CA PRO A 156 -9.65 -3.75 0.99
C PRO A 156 -10.38 -3.04 2.14
N THR A 157 -11.71 -2.98 2.10
CA THR A 157 -12.51 -2.32 3.15
C THR A 157 -12.43 -3.07 4.48
N MET A 158 -12.40 -4.41 4.46
CA MET A 158 -12.19 -5.22 5.68
C MET A 158 -10.84 -4.89 6.34
N TYR A 159 -9.78 -4.80 5.54
CA TYR A 159 -8.44 -4.39 6.00
C TYR A 159 -8.45 -2.98 6.61
N MET A 160 -9.04 -2.00 5.91
CA MET A 160 -9.08 -0.60 6.35
C MET A 160 -9.77 -0.41 7.71
N ILE A 161 -10.75 -1.26 8.04
CA ILE A 161 -11.47 -1.22 9.32
C ILE A 161 -10.67 -1.90 10.43
N MET A 162 -10.15 -3.11 10.18
CA MET A 162 -9.48 -3.90 11.20
C MET A 162 -8.10 -3.35 11.57
N PHE A 163 -7.33 -2.85 10.61
CA PHE A 163 -5.97 -2.37 10.85
C PHE A 163 -5.85 -1.34 11.99
N PRO A 164 -6.62 -0.23 12.00
CA PRO A 164 -6.54 0.75 13.10
C PRO A 164 -7.24 0.30 14.39
N ARG A 165 -8.12 -0.71 14.33
CA ARG A 165 -8.96 -1.16 15.46
C ARG A 165 -8.43 -2.41 16.15
N PHE A 166 -7.48 -3.13 15.54
CA PHE A 166 -7.02 -4.42 16.04
C PHE A 166 -6.52 -4.38 17.48
N SER A 167 -5.79 -3.33 17.86
CA SER A 167 -5.29 -3.21 19.23
C SER A 167 -6.41 -3.03 20.25
N VAL A 168 -7.42 -2.21 19.93
CA VAL A 168 -8.61 -2.00 20.78
C VAL A 168 -9.43 -3.29 20.87
N TYR A 169 -9.60 -3.97 19.75
CA TYR A 169 -10.33 -5.23 19.68
C TYR A 169 -9.69 -6.33 20.56
N MET A 170 -8.36 -6.44 20.55
CA MET A 170 -7.63 -7.37 21.40
C MET A 170 -7.73 -7.01 22.89
N THR A 171 -7.70 -5.72 23.23
CA THR A 171 -7.83 -5.28 24.62
C THR A 171 -9.26 -5.47 25.14
N ASP A 172 -10.27 -5.24 24.31
CA ASP A 172 -11.69 -5.47 24.65
C ASP A 172 -11.98 -6.96 24.85
N ALA A 173 -11.27 -7.84 24.13
CA ALA A 173 -11.31 -9.29 24.32
C ALA A 173 -10.59 -9.77 25.60
N GLY A 174 -10.01 -8.86 26.40
CA GLY A 174 -9.34 -9.16 27.66
C GLY A 174 -7.86 -9.52 27.56
N PHE A 175 -7.22 -9.31 26.40
CA PHE A 175 -5.79 -9.56 26.22
C PHE A 175 -4.91 -8.34 26.53
N THR A 176 -3.64 -8.60 26.83
CA THR A 176 -2.68 -7.55 27.18
C THR A 176 -2.29 -6.70 25.98
N LEU A 177 -1.93 -5.44 26.23
CA LEU A 177 -1.44 -4.52 25.19
C LEU A 177 -0.16 -5.04 24.49
N SER A 178 0.66 -5.79 25.22
CA SER A 178 1.85 -6.44 24.63
C SER A 178 1.48 -7.48 23.59
N ALA A 179 0.42 -8.29 23.83
CA ALA A 179 -0.08 -9.27 22.87
C ALA A 179 -0.65 -8.58 21.61
N ALA A 180 -1.42 -7.51 21.79
CA ALA A 180 -1.92 -6.70 20.68
C ALA A 180 -0.79 -6.17 19.78
N THR A 181 0.28 -5.64 20.39
CA THR A 181 1.46 -5.10 19.68
C THR A 181 2.20 -6.18 18.90
N LEU A 182 2.32 -7.39 19.46
CA LEU A 182 2.89 -8.54 18.76
C LEU A 182 2.03 -8.95 17.56
N GLY A 183 0.70 -8.97 17.69
CA GLY A 183 -0.20 -9.25 16.58
C GLY A 183 -0.07 -8.26 15.42
N VAL A 184 0.07 -6.96 15.72
CA VAL A 184 0.38 -5.93 14.71
C VAL A 184 1.71 -6.19 14.02
N SER A 185 2.73 -6.62 14.77
CA SER A 185 4.06 -6.92 14.21
C SER A 185 4.02 -8.13 13.29
N ILE A 186 3.33 -9.21 13.70
CA ILE A 186 3.12 -10.42 12.88
C ILE A 186 2.38 -10.05 11.60
N TYR A 187 1.37 -9.20 11.69
CA TYR A 187 0.63 -8.70 10.53
C TYR A 187 1.53 -8.00 9.52
N PHE A 188 2.38 -7.07 9.95
CA PHE A 188 3.28 -6.37 9.03
C PHE A 188 4.22 -7.32 8.29
N ILE A 189 4.72 -8.35 8.97
CA ILE A 189 5.56 -9.39 8.36
C ILE A 189 4.75 -10.21 7.36
N ALA A 190 3.59 -10.72 7.76
CA ALA A 190 2.70 -11.50 6.91
C ALA A 190 2.24 -10.72 5.67
N ASN A 191 1.87 -9.44 5.84
CA ASN A 191 1.44 -8.54 4.78
C ASN A 191 2.57 -8.23 3.78
N THR A 192 3.80 -8.06 4.29
CA THR A 192 4.97 -7.82 3.42
C THR A 192 5.32 -9.07 2.62
N LEU A 193 5.33 -10.24 3.26
CA LEU A 193 5.61 -11.52 2.61
C LEU A 193 4.52 -11.88 1.60
N SER A 194 3.24 -11.73 1.96
CA SER A 194 2.11 -12.06 1.08
C SER A 194 2.12 -11.23 -0.19
N ARG A 195 2.50 -9.94 -0.13
CA ARG A 195 2.66 -9.07 -1.31
C ARG A 195 3.73 -9.59 -2.28
N LEU A 196 4.83 -10.13 -1.77
CA LEU A 196 5.88 -10.74 -2.60
C LEU A 196 5.41 -12.07 -3.21
N PHE A 197 4.86 -12.97 -2.39
CA PHE A 197 4.41 -14.28 -2.83
C PHE A 197 3.23 -14.22 -3.81
N LEU A 198 2.20 -13.44 -3.49
CA LEU A 198 1.02 -13.27 -4.35
C LEU A 198 1.38 -12.47 -5.61
N GLY A 199 2.30 -11.51 -5.52
CA GLY A 199 2.86 -10.82 -6.69
C GLY A 199 3.55 -11.80 -7.66
N ALA A 200 4.42 -12.67 -7.14
CA ALA A 200 5.06 -13.71 -7.93
C ALA A 200 4.06 -14.75 -8.47
N LEU A 201 3.00 -15.04 -7.71
CA LEU A 201 1.95 -15.98 -8.12
C LEU A 201 1.09 -15.41 -9.25
N CYS A 202 0.80 -14.10 -9.23
CA CYS A 202 0.12 -13.38 -10.32
C CYS A 202 0.88 -13.44 -11.65
N ASP A 203 2.21 -13.55 -11.61
CA ASP A 203 3.01 -13.71 -12.83
C ASP A 203 2.92 -15.13 -13.41
N LYS A 204 2.64 -16.14 -12.57
CA LYS A 204 2.52 -17.55 -13.00
C LYS A 204 1.09 -17.98 -13.30
N ILE A 205 0.12 -17.40 -12.60
CA ILE A 205 -1.29 -17.75 -12.65
C ILE A 205 -2.08 -16.49 -13.01
N SER A 206 -3.08 -16.62 -13.89
CA SER A 206 -3.95 -15.49 -14.28
C SER A 206 -4.50 -14.74 -13.07
N TYR A 207 -4.49 -13.41 -13.12
CA TYR A 207 -4.92 -12.50 -12.05
C TYR A 207 -6.27 -12.88 -11.41
N LYS A 208 -7.23 -13.42 -12.19
CA LYS A 208 -8.55 -13.83 -11.72
C LYS A 208 -8.48 -14.87 -10.60
N HIS A 209 -7.60 -15.86 -10.73
CA HIS A 209 -7.46 -16.92 -9.73
C HIS A 209 -6.82 -16.39 -8.46
N VAL A 210 -5.82 -15.51 -8.58
CA VAL A 210 -5.15 -14.91 -7.42
C VAL A 210 -6.11 -14.02 -6.64
N TYR A 211 -6.93 -13.22 -7.33
CA TYR A 211 -8.02 -12.46 -6.71
C TYR A 211 -9.04 -13.36 -6.01
N GLY A 212 -9.42 -14.49 -6.61
CA GLY A 212 -10.29 -15.48 -5.98
C GLY A 212 -9.71 -16.06 -4.69
N ILE A 213 -8.43 -16.43 -4.72
CA ILE A 213 -7.70 -16.93 -3.53
C ILE A 213 -7.69 -15.85 -2.43
N CYS A 214 -7.33 -14.60 -2.76
CA CYS A 214 -7.34 -13.50 -1.81
C CYS A 214 -8.73 -13.31 -1.19
N GLY A 215 -9.79 -13.38 -2.00
CA GLY A 215 -11.14 -13.22 -1.51
C GLY A 215 -11.58 -14.32 -0.56
N VAL A 216 -11.24 -15.57 -0.85
CA VAL A 216 -11.48 -16.71 0.06
C VAL A 216 -10.69 -16.53 1.36
N LEU A 217 -9.42 -16.12 1.29
CA LEU A 217 -8.60 -15.86 2.47
C LEU A 217 -9.16 -14.74 3.35
N CYS A 218 -9.66 -13.64 2.75
CA CYS A 218 -10.32 -12.57 3.50
C CYS A 218 -11.60 -13.06 4.22
N ILE A 219 -12.41 -13.91 3.58
CA ILE A 219 -13.61 -14.49 4.20
C ILE A 219 -13.23 -15.42 5.35
N LEU A 220 -12.23 -16.29 5.15
CA LEU A 220 -11.71 -17.18 6.19
C LEU A 220 -11.13 -16.39 7.37
N SER A 221 -10.40 -15.31 7.10
CA SER A 221 -9.88 -14.37 8.10
C SER A 221 -11.03 -13.78 8.93
N ALA A 222 -12.08 -13.26 8.27
CA ALA A 222 -13.22 -12.67 8.94
C ALA A 222 -13.96 -13.69 9.83
N ILE A 223 -14.19 -14.91 9.36
CA ILE A 223 -14.79 -16.00 10.16
C ILE A 223 -13.90 -16.35 11.35
N CYS A 224 -12.58 -16.43 11.13
CA CYS A 224 -11.62 -16.76 12.18
C CYS A 224 -11.59 -15.68 13.26
N LEU A 225 -11.64 -14.39 12.90
CA LEU A 225 -11.69 -13.28 13.84
C LEU A 225 -13.00 -13.25 14.63
N ILE A 226 -14.15 -13.53 14.00
CA ILE A 226 -15.45 -13.58 14.68
C ILE A 226 -15.52 -14.74 15.68
N ALA A 227 -14.97 -15.90 15.32
CA ALA A 227 -14.99 -17.10 16.15
C ALA A 227 -13.79 -17.21 17.11
N ALA A 228 -12.92 -16.20 17.17
CA ALA A 228 -11.69 -16.25 17.94
C ALA A 228 -11.96 -16.16 19.45
N HIS A 229 -11.64 -17.24 20.17
CA HIS A 229 -11.61 -17.28 21.63
C HIS A 229 -10.19 -17.44 22.21
N SER A 230 -9.17 -17.54 21.34
CA SER A 230 -7.77 -17.73 21.73
C SER A 230 -6.85 -16.75 21.01
N LEU A 231 -5.75 -16.36 21.67
CA LEU A 231 -4.70 -15.49 21.11
C LEU A 231 -4.19 -15.99 19.75
N PHE A 232 -4.04 -17.30 19.60
CA PHE A 232 -3.56 -17.90 18.36
C PHE A 232 -4.53 -17.68 17.20
N MET A 233 -5.84 -17.83 17.43
CA MET A 233 -6.86 -17.56 16.40
C MET A 233 -6.90 -16.09 16.00
N PHE A 234 -6.72 -15.16 16.95
CA PHE A 234 -6.62 -13.74 16.62
C PHE A 234 -5.40 -13.45 15.73
N TYR A 235 -4.23 -14.01 16.04
CA TYR A 235 -3.05 -13.82 15.20
C TYR A 235 -3.18 -14.48 13.83
N LEU A 236 -3.77 -15.67 13.76
CA LEU A 236 -3.99 -16.38 12.50
C LEU A 236 -4.98 -15.64 11.61
N GLY A 237 -6.14 -15.25 12.16
CA GLY A 237 -7.14 -14.48 11.44
C GLY A 237 -6.57 -13.16 10.94
N TYR A 238 -5.80 -12.46 11.78
CA TYR A 238 -5.19 -11.20 11.40
C TYR A 238 -4.07 -11.37 10.36
N ALA A 239 -3.25 -12.42 10.43
CA ALA A 239 -2.22 -12.69 9.43
C ALA A 239 -2.77 -13.08 8.05
N LEU A 240 -3.99 -13.62 7.99
CA LEU A 240 -4.68 -14.00 6.75
C LEU A 240 -5.42 -12.83 6.08
N LEU A 241 -5.54 -11.69 6.76
CA LEU A 241 -6.25 -10.50 6.31
C LEU A 241 -5.44 -9.67 5.30
#